data_AF-A0A7J4V1D9-F1
#
_entry.id   AF-A0A7J4V1D9-F1
#
_cell.length_a   1.000
_cell.length_b   1.000
_cell.length_c   1.000
_cell.angle_alpha   90.00
_cell.angle_beta   90.00
_cell.angle_gamma   90.00
#
_symmetry.space_group_name_H-M   'P 1'
#
loop_
_entity.id
_entity.type
_entity.pdbx_description
1 polymer ?
#
loop_
_entity_poly.entity_id
_entity_poly.type
_entity_poly.pdbx_seq_one_letter_code
_entity_poly.pdbx_strand_id
1 'polypeptide(L)'
;MKRDGVIKGFFLVLLALLFVLAVTGVSWPDGEMDPITNENVSWTMFGDSSSSGYALVVLMIGLLLLVAILGGVFLAKEEKE
;
A
#
# COMPACT_ATOMS: atom_id res chain seq x y z
N MET A 1 -29.60 6.23 1.35
CA MET A 1 -28.23 6.55 0.88
C MET A 1 -28.28 6.82 -0.61
N LYS A 2 -27.69 7.92 -1.11
CA LYS A 2 -27.58 8.17 -2.55
C LYS A 2 -26.76 7.04 -3.19
N ARG A 3 -27.14 6.60 -4.39
CA ARG A 3 -26.50 5.49 -5.14
C ARG A 3 -24.97 5.67 -5.20
N ASP A 4 -24.52 6.91 -5.30
CA ASP A 4 -23.10 7.29 -5.35
C ASP A 4 -22.34 6.99 -4.05
N GLY A 5 -22.99 7.10 -2.89
CA GLY A 5 -22.38 6.76 -1.60
C GLY A 5 -22.16 5.26 -1.44
N VAL A 6 -23.09 4.45 -1.97
CA VAL A 6 -22.97 2.98 -1.97
C VAL A 6 -21.84 2.54 -2.90
N ILE A 7 -21.75 3.13 -4.10
CA ILE A 7 -20.69 2.83 -5.07
C ILE A 7 -19.31 3.19 -4.49
N LYS A 8 -19.16 4.39 -3.90
CA LYS A 8 -17.90 4.80 -3.24
C LYS A 8 -17.52 3.88 -2.08
N GLY A 9 -18.49 3.52 -1.23
CA GLY A 9 -18.28 2.59 -0.13
C GLY A 9 -17.82 1.21 -0.62
N PHE A 10 -18.44 0.69 -1.69
CA PHE A 10 -18.02 -0.57 -2.31
C PHE A 10 -16.57 -0.52 -2.80
N PHE A 11 -16.17 0.54 -3.51
CA PHE A 11 -14.79 0.68 -3.98
C PHE A 11 -13.77 0.80 -2.83
N LEU A 12 -14.13 1.46 -1.72
CA LEU A 12 -13.27 1.52 -0.54
C LEU A 12 -13.08 0.15 0.11
N VAL A 13 -14.16 -0.63 0.25
CA VAL A 13 -14.08 -1.99 0.78
C VAL A 13 -13.25 -2.87 -0.15
N LEU A 14 -13.46 -2.78 -1.47
CA LEU A 14 -12.70 -3.53 -2.45
C LEU A 14 -11.20 -3.20 -2.38
N LEU A 15 -10.86 -1.91 -2.27
CA LEU A 15 -9.47 -1.46 -2.13
C LEU A 15 -8.82 -2.01 -0.85
N ALA A 16 -9.53 -1.94 0.29
CA ALA A 16 -9.05 -2.49 1.56
C ALA A 16 -8.82 -4.00 1.46
N LEU A 17 -9.74 -4.73 0.81
CA LEU A 17 -9.63 -6.18 0.61
C LEU A 17 -8.44 -6.53 -0.29
N LEU A 18 -8.23 -5.77 -1.35
CA LEU A 18 -7.09 -5.93 -2.27
C LEU A 18 -5.77 -5.70 -1.53
N PHE A 19 -5.71 -4.67 -0.67
CA PHE A 19 -4.53 -4.41 0.16
C PHE A 19 -4.21 -5.58 1.10
N VAL A 20 -5.23 -6.09 1.82
CA VAL A 20 -5.06 -7.25 2.71
C VAL A 20 -4.55 -8.45 1.92
N LEU A 21 -5.20 -8.79 0.80
CA LEU A 21 -4.79 -9.93 -0.03
C LEU A 21 -3.37 -9.78 -0.58
N ALA A 22 -2.99 -8.58 -1.01
CA ALA A 22 -1.63 -8.32 -1.51
C ALA A 22 -0.57 -8.52 -0.42
N VAL A 23 -0.84 -8.07 0.81
CA VAL A 23 0.10 -8.22 1.94
C VAL A 23 0.17 -9.67 2.43
N THR A 24 -0.97 -10.37 2.51
CA THR A 24 -1.02 -11.77 2.99
C THR A 24 -0.62 -12.79 1.93
N GLY A 25 -0.71 -12.44 0.65
CA GLY A 25 -0.33 -13.31 -0.46
C GLY A 25 1.18 -13.41 -0.69
N VAL A 26 1.96 -12.59 0.03
CA VAL A 26 3.41 -12.56 -0.04
C VAL A 26 4.00 -13.40 1.10
N SER A 27 4.97 -14.25 0.76
CA SER A 27 5.78 -14.97 1.74
C SER A 27 6.80 -14.03 2.36
N TRP A 28 6.49 -13.56 3.57
CA TRP A 28 7.43 -12.78 4.37
C TRP A 28 8.57 -13.69 4.87
N PRO A 29 9.82 -13.21 4.91
CA PRO A 29 10.92 -14.02 5.38
C PRO A 29 10.77 -14.23 6.89
N ASP A 30 10.77 -15.49 7.33
CA ASP A 30 10.82 -15.86 8.73
C ASP A 30 12.29 -15.92 9.20
N GLY A 31 12.63 -15.37 10.37
CA GLY A 31 13.96 -15.52 10.98
C GLY A 31 14.50 -14.27 11.67
N GLU A 32 15.73 -14.37 12.18
CA GLU A 32 16.46 -13.23 12.73
C GLU A 32 16.87 -12.27 11.60
N MET A 33 16.71 -10.97 11.84
CA MET A 33 17.19 -9.94 10.92
C MET A 33 18.72 -9.91 10.97
N ASP A 34 19.35 -10.74 10.15
CA ASP A 34 20.78 -10.63 9.87
C ASP A 34 21.12 -9.22 9.39
N PRO A 35 22.39 -8.77 9.49
CA PRO A 35 22.80 -7.50 8.93
C PRO A 35 22.66 -7.53 7.39
N ILE A 36 21.52 -7.03 6.90
CA ILE A 36 21.21 -6.88 5.48
C ILE A 36 21.75 -5.54 4.98
N THR A 37 22.39 -5.53 3.80
CA THR A 37 22.81 -4.28 3.15
C THR A 37 21.62 -3.58 2.49
N ASN A 38 21.72 -2.26 2.27
CA ASN A 38 20.68 -1.50 1.58
C ASN A 38 20.40 -2.02 0.15
N GLU A 39 21.40 -2.59 -0.50
CA GLU A 39 21.27 -3.20 -1.83
C GLU A 39 20.37 -4.44 -1.80
N ASN A 40 20.58 -5.33 -0.83
CA ASN A 40 19.74 -6.52 -0.64
C ASN A 40 18.29 -6.15 -0.32
N VAL A 41 18.06 -5.08 0.46
CA VAL A 41 16.71 -4.55 0.73
C VAL A 41 16.07 -4.07 -0.57
N SER A 42 16.81 -3.36 -1.42
CA SER A 42 16.30 -2.87 -2.71
C SER A 42 15.86 -4.01 -3.62
N TRP A 43 16.67 -5.07 -3.76
CA TRP A 43 16.32 -6.24 -4.57
C TRP A 43 15.12 -6.99 -4.01
N THR A 44 15.00 -7.07 -2.68
CA THR A 44 13.83 -7.69 -2.04
C THR A 44 12.57 -6.87 -2.29
N MET A 45 12.66 -5.54 -2.24
CA MET A 45 11.52 -4.63 -2.44
C MET A 45 11.07 -4.51 -3.90
N PHE A 46 12.00 -4.41 -4.85
CA PHE A 46 11.68 -4.11 -6.26
C PHE A 46 11.91 -5.28 -7.21
N GLY A 47 12.47 -6.38 -6.72
CA GLY A 47 12.84 -7.52 -7.53
C GLY A 47 14.22 -7.36 -8.18
N ASP A 48 14.68 -8.46 -8.77
CA ASP A 48 15.85 -8.53 -9.62
C ASP A 48 15.46 -9.11 -11.00
N SER A 49 16.43 -9.48 -11.83
CA SER A 49 16.18 -10.08 -13.15
C SER A 49 15.49 -11.46 -13.10
N SER A 50 15.35 -12.07 -11.92
CA SER A 50 14.85 -13.42 -11.70
C SER A 50 13.61 -13.51 -10.80
N SER A 51 13.34 -12.48 -9.99
CA SER A 51 12.23 -12.43 -9.05
C SER A 51 11.57 -11.05 -9.06
N SER A 52 10.23 -11.01 -9.01
CA SER A 52 9.46 -9.76 -8.94
C SER A 52 9.49 -9.07 -7.56
N GLY A 53 10.10 -9.71 -6.55
CA GLY A 53 10.19 -9.19 -5.18
C GLY A 53 8.83 -8.78 -4.61
N TYR A 54 8.85 -7.79 -3.71
CA TYR A 54 7.66 -7.22 -3.08
C TYR A 54 7.12 -5.97 -3.80
N ALA A 55 7.41 -5.81 -5.10
CA ALA A 55 7.17 -4.57 -5.84
C ALA A 55 5.69 -4.14 -5.82
N LEU A 56 4.77 -5.10 -5.89
CA LEU A 56 3.33 -4.82 -5.81
C LEU A 56 2.93 -4.27 -4.43
N VAL A 57 3.50 -4.81 -3.35
CA VAL A 57 3.23 -4.34 -1.98
C VAL A 57 3.79 -2.93 -1.80
N VAL A 58 4.99 -2.66 -2.31
CA VAL A 58 5.60 -1.32 -2.28
C VAL A 58 4.72 -0.31 -3.03
N LEU A 59 4.21 -0.66 -4.21
CA LEU A 59 3.28 0.18 -4.97
C LEU A 59 1.98 0.46 -4.19
N MET A 60 1.41 -0.56 -3.55
CA MET A 60 0.19 -0.42 -2.75
C MET A 60 0.40 0.50 -1.53
N ILE A 61 1.53 0.38 -0.83
CA ILE A 61 1.89 1.28 0.26
C ILE A 61 2.06 2.72 -0.25
N GLY A 62 2.72 2.90 -1.41
CA GLY A 62 2.87 4.22 -2.03
C GLY A 62 1.51 4.88 -2.34
N LEU A 63 0.57 4.12 -2.91
CA LEU A 63 -0.79 4.60 -3.17
C LEU A 63 -1.58 4.88 -1.89
N LEU A 64 -1.41 4.05 -0.86
CA LEU A 64 -2.01 4.28 0.47
C LEU A 64 -1.51 5.62 1.05
N LEU A 65 -0.21 5.87 1.03
CA LEU A 65 0.38 7.13 1.51
C LEU A 65 -0.09 8.32 0.70
N LEU A 66 -0.20 8.19 -0.63
CA LEU A 66 -0.75 9.25 -1.48
C LEU A 66 -2.19 9.59 -1.08
N VAL A 67 -3.05 8.58 -0.91
CA VAL A 67 -4.44 8.77 -0.47
C VAL A 67 -4.50 9.37 0.94
N ALA A 68 -3.64 8.92 1.85
CA ALA A 68 -3.56 9.46 3.20
C ALA A 68 -3.15 10.94 3.21
N ILE A 69 -2.21 11.34 2.35
CA ILE A 69 -1.83 12.75 2.19
C ILE A 69 -3.00 13.56 1.63
N LEU A 70 -3.68 13.08 0.58
CA LEU A 70 -4.85 13.77 0.03
C LEU A 70 -5.93 13.95 1.10
N GLY A 71 -6.30 12.87 1.79
CA GLY A 71 -7.27 12.90 2.88
C GLY A 71 -6.85 13.83 4.02
N GLY A 72 -5.58 13.77 4.43
CA GLY A 72 -5.01 14.63 5.46
C GLY A 72 -5.02 16.11 5.07
N VAL A 73 -4.68 16.43 3.81
CA VAL A 73 -4.76 17.81 3.29
C VAL A 73 -6.19 18.30 3.23
N PHE A 74 -7.16 17.49 2.78
CA PHE A 74 -8.56 17.89 2.77
C PHE A 74 -9.14 18.06 4.18
N LEU A 75 -8.72 17.23 5.13
CA LEU A 75 -9.15 17.33 6.53
C LEU A 75 -8.51 18.53 7.25
N ALA A 76 -7.22 18.78 7.00
CA ALA A 76 -6.45 19.85 7.63
C ALA A 76 -6.69 21.21 6.97
N LYS A 77 -7.16 21.24 5.71
CA LYS A 77 -7.67 22.44 5.08
C LYS A 77 -9.04 22.74 5.71
N GLU A 78 -9.02 23.26 6.94
CA GLU A 78 -10.15 24.02 7.47
C GLU A 78 -10.56 25.00 6.38
N GLU A 79 -11.81 24.89 5.94
CA GLU A 79 -12.38 25.83 4.99
C GLU A 79 -12.26 27.21 5.63
N LYS A 80 -11.31 28.02 5.15
CA LYS A 80 -11.41 29.48 5.28
C LYS A 80 -12.69 29.85 4.54
N GLU A 81 -13.79 29.95 5.28
CA GLU A 81 -14.80 30.96 4.99
C GLU A 81 -14.15 32.34 4.90
#